data_AF-A0A1I5IYT6-F1
#
_entry.id   AF-A0A1I5IYT6-F1
#
_cell.length_a   1.000
_cell.length_b   1.000
_cell.length_c   1.000
_cell.angle_alpha   90.00
_cell.angle_beta   90.00
_cell.angle_gamma   90.00
#
_symmetry.space_group_name_H-M   'P 1'
#
loop_
_entity.id
_entity.type
_entity.pdbx_description
1 polymer ?
#
loop_
_entity_poly.entity_id
_entity_poly.type
_entity_poly.pdbx_seq_one_letter_code
_entity_poly.pdbx_strand_id
1 'polypeptide(L)'
;MIADLNNMPHMFWECNRLYFNHKLPTPKFDVMHTYRKLGKFAYRWGEKKKPFKKRFMVILMSDYFDFDEETFRNIMVHEMIHYHLYLNDPDDRSVFRRCLRFFSFKDYSHGPKFMVMAQKLNEQYGLNITMTYDVSPLPLAPNAPR
;
A
#
# COMPACT_ATOMS: atom_id res chain seq x y z
N MET A 1 -12.64 -11.23 -3.62
CA MET A 1 -11.17 -11.29 -3.80
C MET A 1 -10.52 -11.10 -2.44
N ILE A 2 -9.75 -12.10 -2.00
CA ILE A 2 -9.12 -12.12 -0.67
C ILE A 2 -7.68 -11.64 -0.79
N ALA A 3 -7.22 -10.85 0.18
CA ALA A 3 -5.80 -10.49 0.27
C ALA A 3 -4.96 -11.71 0.65
N ASP A 4 -4.16 -12.20 -0.30
CA ASP A 4 -3.23 -13.29 -0.09
C ASP A 4 -1.97 -13.13 -0.96
N LEU A 5 -1.01 -14.04 -0.80
CA LEU A 5 0.26 -14.00 -1.49
C LEU A 5 0.19 -14.36 -2.99
N ASN A 6 -0.99 -14.64 -3.53
CA ASN A 6 -1.23 -14.83 -4.96
C ASN A 6 -1.91 -13.57 -5.55
N ASN A 7 -3.06 -13.19 -4.99
CA ASN A 7 -3.91 -12.09 -5.45
C ASN A 7 -3.20 -10.73 -5.39
N MET A 8 -2.46 -10.46 -4.31
CA MET A 8 -1.75 -9.18 -4.16
C MET A 8 -0.66 -8.98 -5.24
N PRO A 9 0.27 -9.92 -5.48
CA PRO A 9 1.19 -9.80 -6.61
C PRO A 9 0.48 -9.58 -7.94
N HIS A 10 -0.53 -10.40 -8.28
CA HIS A 10 -1.24 -10.30 -9.56
C HIS A 10 -1.84 -8.91 -9.76
N MET A 11 -2.56 -8.38 -8.78
CA MET A 11 -3.11 -7.03 -8.84
C MET A 11 -2.02 -5.96 -8.92
N PHE A 12 -0.94 -6.09 -8.15
CA PHE A 12 0.18 -5.14 -8.21
C PHE A 12 0.79 -5.08 -9.61
N TRP A 13 1.05 -6.23 -10.24
CA TRP A 13 1.63 -6.28 -11.58
C TRP A 13 0.72 -5.63 -12.61
N GLU A 14 -0.58 -5.92 -12.53
CA GLU A 14 -1.57 -5.29 -13.40
C GLU A 14 -1.60 -3.77 -13.20
N CYS A 15 -1.73 -3.30 -11.96
CA CYS A 15 -1.75 -1.88 -11.63
C CYS A 15 -0.46 -1.17 -12.04
N ASN A 16 0.69 -1.82 -11.89
CA ASN A 16 1.99 -1.23 -12.21
C ASN A 16 2.12 -1.03 -13.73
N ARG A 17 1.61 -1.99 -14.51
CA ARG A 17 1.48 -1.87 -15.96
C ARG A 17 0.55 -0.74 -16.35
N LEU A 18 -0.66 -0.71 -15.79
CA LEU A 18 -1.73 0.21 -16.20
C LEU A 18 -1.47 1.66 -15.76
N TYR A 19 -1.00 1.88 -14.54
CA TYR A 19 -1.03 3.19 -13.90
C TYR A 19 0.35 3.77 -13.61
N PHE A 20 1.38 2.92 -13.52
CA PHE A 20 2.74 3.34 -13.14
C PHE A 20 3.79 3.06 -14.22
N ASN A 21 3.39 2.65 -15.44
CA ASN A 21 4.29 2.39 -16.58
C ASN A 21 5.45 1.44 -16.23
N HIS A 22 5.19 0.39 -15.45
CA HIS A 22 6.19 -0.56 -14.96
C HIS A 22 7.34 0.05 -14.14
N LYS A 23 7.18 1.29 -13.62
CA LYS A 23 8.25 1.99 -12.91
C LYS A 23 8.42 1.56 -11.46
N LEU A 24 7.45 0.87 -10.86
CA LEU A 24 7.59 0.40 -9.48
C LEU A 24 8.27 -0.97 -9.44
N PRO A 25 9.43 -1.11 -8.79
CA PRO A 25 10.02 -2.43 -8.52
C PRO A 25 9.07 -3.30 -7.71
N THR A 26 9.09 -4.62 -7.89
CA THR A 26 8.22 -5.52 -7.13
C THR A 26 8.55 -5.46 -5.62
N PRO A 27 7.60 -5.07 -4.75
CA PRO A 27 7.81 -5.10 -3.31
C PRO A 27 7.66 -6.52 -2.78
N LYS A 28 7.91 -6.72 -1.48
CA LYS A 28 7.37 -7.89 -0.79
C LYS A 28 5.88 -7.71 -0.55
N PHE A 29 5.16 -8.82 -0.43
CA PHE A 29 3.76 -8.84 -0.04
C PHE A 29 3.62 -9.56 1.28
N ASP A 30 2.72 -9.07 2.12
CA ASP A 30 2.43 -9.64 3.43
C ASP A 30 0.96 -9.33 3.77
N VAL A 31 0.35 -10.14 4.61
CA VAL A 31 -1.07 -9.98 4.96
C VAL A 31 -1.17 -9.36 6.34
N MET A 32 -2.17 -8.51 6.57
CA MET A 32 -2.49 -8.01 7.91
C MET A 32 -3.82 -8.57 8.40
N HIS A 33 -3.85 -9.05 9.64
CA HIS A 33 -5.04 -9.63 10.24
C HIS A 33 -5.81 -8.57 11.04
N THR A 34 -6.40 -7.58 10.36
CA THR A 34 -7.11 -6.49 11.03
C THR A 34 -8.22 -5.87 10.20
N TYR A 35 -9.38 -5.64 10.83
CA TYR A 35 -10.49 -4.90 10.22
C TYR A 35 -10.27 -3.38 10.18
N ARG A 36 -9.26 -2.86 10.89
CA ARG A 36 -9.06 -1.42 11.10
C ARG A 36 -8.36 -0.71 9.95
N LYS A 37 -7.67 -1.47 9.08
CA LYS A 37 -6.89 -0.95 7.95
C LYS A 37 -7.06 -1.91 6.78
N LEU A 38 -7.24 -1.38 5.59
CA LEU A 38 -7.39 -2.19 4.37
C LEU A 38 -6.06 -2.47 3.68
N GLY A 39 -5.15 -1.49 3.73
CA GLY A 39 -3.84 -1.53 3.08
C GLY A 39 -2.77 -0.84 3.92
N LYS A 40 -1.51 -1.15 3.62
CA LYS A 40 -0.34 -0.44 4.15
C LYS A 40 0.91 -0.66 3.30
N PHE A 41 1.49 0.41 2.82
CA PHE A 41 2.87 0.45 2.36
C PHE A 41 3.83 0.60 3.55
N ALA A 42 4.95 -0.11 3.54
CA ALA A 42 6.03 0.07 4.50
C ALA A 42 7.39 -0.33 3.94
N TYR A 43 8.42 -0.08 4.73
CA TYR A 43 9.76 -0.59 4.52
C TYR A 43 10.19 -1.34 5.77
N ARG A 44 10.92 -2.43 5.58
CA ARG A 44 11.47 -3.23 6.67
C ARG A 44 12.97 -3.38 6.47
N TRP A 45 13.69 -3.43 7.58
CA TRP A 45 15.10 -3.79 7.57
C TRP A 45 15.21 -5.32 7.58
N GLY A 46 16.19 -5.86 6.85
CA GLY A 46 16.54 -7.28 6.91
C GLY A 46 16.90 -7.75 8.32
N GLU A 47 17.01 -9.07 8.47
CA GLU A 47 17.29 -9.73 9.75
C GLU A 47 18.43 -9.08 10.54
N LYS A 48 18.22 -8.91 11.85
CA LYS A 48 19.17 -8.27 12.78
C LYS A 48 20.56 -8.93 12.78
N LYS A 49 20.67 -10.18 12.32
CA LYS A 49 21.89 -11.00 12.37
C LYS A 49 22.79 -10.92 11.12
N LYS A 50 22.41 -10.18 10.06
CA LYS A 50 23.26 -10.05 8.86
C LYS A 50 24.08 -8.74 8.89
N PRO A 51 25.36 -8.78 8.48
CA PRO A 51 26.26 -7.62 8.51
C PRO A 51 25.81 -6.48 7.59
N PHE A 52 25.07 -6.80 6.52
CA PHE A 52 24.45 -5.81 5.63
C PHE A 52 22.93 -5.88 5.73
N LYS A 53 22.34 -4.91 6.45
CA LYS A 53 20.89 -4.76 6.52
C LYS A 53 20.36 -4.21 5.20
N LYS A 54 19.95 -5.09 4.27
CA LYS A 54 19.20 -4.64 3.09
C LYS A 54 17.82 -4.18 3.52
N ARG A 55 17.47 -2.94 3.16
CA ARG A 55 16.11 -2.40 3.31
C ARG A 55 15.26 -2.90 2.15
N PHE A 56 14.07 -3.40 2.44
CA PHE A 56 13.11 -3.82 1.41
C PHE A 56 11.76 -3.16 1.65
N MET A 57 11.02 -2.96 0.56
CA MET A 57 9.67 -2.40 0.57
C MET A 57 8.65 -3.53 0.70
N VAL A 58 7.54 -3.27 1.38
CA VAL A 58 6.46 -4.22 1.58
C VAL A 58 5.12 -3.51 1.40
N ILE A 59 4.21 -4.13 0.65
CA ILE A 59 2.79 -3.77 0.63
C ILE A 59 2.05 -4.84 1.42
N LEU A 60 1.17 -4.39 2.30
CA LEU A 60 0.27 -5.23 3.06
C LEU A 60 -1.17 -4.91 2.71
N MET A 61 -2.02 -5.94 2.68
CA MET A 61 -3.48 -5.79 2.61
C MET A 61 -4.14 -6.67 3.66
N SER A 62 -5.33 -6.25 4.10
CA SER A 62 -6.07 -6.98 5.12
C SER A 62 -6.79 -8.19 4.55
N ASP A 63 -6.65 -9.35 5.18
CA ASP A 63 -7.43 -10.55 4.85
C ASP A 63 -8.75 -10.64 5.61
N TYR A 64 -9.16 -9.56 6.28
CA TYR A 64 -10.40 -9.55 7.05
C TYR A 64 -11.66 -9.44 6.16
N PHE A 65 -11.52 -8.93 4.93
CA PHE A 65 -12.64 -8.62 4.03
C PHE A 65 -12.55 -9.41 2.71
N ASP A 66 -13.71 -9.70 2.13
CA ASP A 66 -13.83 -10.22 0.77
C ASP A 66 -14.11 -9.08 -0.21
N PHE A 67 -13.05 -8.48 -0.74
CA PHE A 67 -13.17 -7.31 -1.61
C PHE A 67 -13.71 -7.70 -2.97
N ASP A 68 -14.57 -6.89 -3.58
CA ASP A 68 -14.69 -6.95 -5.04
C ASP A 68 -13.36 -6.52 -5.70
N GLU A 69 -13.20 -6.86 -6.98
CA GLU A 69 -11.95 -6.59 -7.71
C GLU A 69 -11.63 -5.09 -7.82
N GLU A 70 -12.66 -4.24 -7.94
CA GLU A 70 -12.50 -2.78 -8.06
C GLU A 70 -11.98 -2.19 -6.74
N THR A 71 -12.59 -2.56 -5.62
CA THR A 71 -12.14 -2.17 -4.29
C THR A 71 -10.73 -2.67 -4.02
N PHE A 72 -10.43 -3.94 -4.35
CA PHE A 72 -9.09 -4.51 -4.21
C PHE A 72 -8.04 -3.71 -5.02
N ARG A 73 -8.38 -3.36 -6.27
CA ARG A 73 -7.56 -2.52 -7.15
C ARG A 73 -7.36 -1.13 -6.56
N ASN A 74 -8.41 -0.45 -6.11
CA ASN A 74 -8.33 0.89 -5.54
C ASN A 74 -7.44 0.93 -4.28
N ILE A 75 -7.53 -0.08 -3.40
CA ILE A 75 -6.65 -0.23 -2.24
C ILE A 75 -5.20 -0.50 -2.68
N MET A 76 -4.98 -1.39 -3.64
CA MET A 76 -3.63 -1.66 -4.15
C MET A 76 -2.99 -0.39 -4.73
N VAL A 77 -3.71 0.34 -5.58
CA VAL A 77 -3.21 1.58 -6.19
C VAL A 77 -2.95 2.65 -5.12
N HIS A 78 -3.80 2.75 -4.10
CA HIS A 78 -3.55 3.62 -2.94
C HIS A 78 -2.17 3.36 -2.31
N GLU A 79 -1.85 2.10 -2.01
CA GLU A 79 -0.55 1.74 -1.44
C GLU A 79 0.60 1.93 -2.43
N MET A 80 0.35 1.76 -3.73
CA MET A 80 1.33 2.00 -4.79
C MET A 80 1.63 3.49 -4.99
N ILE A 81 0.70 4.41 -4.70
CA ILE A 81 0.99 5.85 -4.67
C ILE A 81 1.98 6.15 -3.54
N HIS A 82 1.73 5.64 -2.32
CA HIS A 82 2.69 5.80 -1.21
C HIS A 82 4.06 5.27 -1.59
N TYR A 83 4.10 4.12 -2.25
CA TYR A 83 5.34 3.55 -2.74
C TYR A 83 6.02 4.43 -3.81
N HIS A 84 5.26 4.94 -4.77
CA HIS A 84 5.76 5.80 -5.83
C HIS A 84 6.38 7.07 -5.28
N LEU A 85 5.68 7.77 -4.38
CA LEU A 85 6.18 8.98 -3.74
C LEU A 85 7.45 8.69 -2.94
N TYR A 86 7.48 7.58 -2.19
CA TYR A 86 8.66 7.17 -1.46
C TYR A 86 9.92 7.02 -2.33
N LEU A 87 9.78 6.48 -3.55
CA LEU A 87 10.91 6.30 -4.47
C LEU A 87 11.35 7.61 -5.13
N ASN A 88 10.39 8.47 -5.47
CA ASN A 88 10.61 9.62 -6.34
C ASN A 88 10.76 10.95 -5.57
N ASP A 89 10.45 10.98 -4.27
CA ASP A 89 10.51 12.19 -3.46
C ASP A 89 11.71 12.19 -2.48
N PRO A 90 12.75 13.01 -2.72
CA PRO A 90 13.86 13.19 -1.79
C PRO A 90 13.44 13.84 -0.46
N ASP A 91 12.49 14.77 -0.50
CA ASP A 91 12.07 15.54 0.68
C ASP A 91 11.24 14.68 1.61
N ASP A 92 10.36 13.84 1.06
CA ASP A 92 9.58 12.89 1.84
C ASP A 92 10.48 11.79 2.43
N ARG A 93 11.53 11.34 1.71
CA ARG A 93 12.60 10.49 2.29
C ARG A 93 13.34 11.17 3.45
N SER A 94 13.40 12.50 3.50
CA SER A 94 14.03 13.28 4.57
C SER A 94 13.12 13.48 5.79
N VAL A 95 11.83 13.75 5.59
CA VAL A 95 10.79 13.76 6.65
C VAL A 95 10.65 12.36 7.23
N PHE A 96 10.66 11.35 6.37
CA PHE A 96 10.74 9.94 6.72
C PHE A 96 12.01 9.57 7.50
N ARG A 97 13.18 10.17 7.21
CA ARG A 97 14.41 10.01 8.03
C ARG A 97 14.34 10.74 9.37
N ARG A 98 13.71 11.92 9.42
CA ARG A 98 13.76 12.85 10.56
C ARG A 98 12.70 12.52 11.62
N CYS A 99 11.53 12.04 11.24
CA CYS A 99 10.52 11.52 12.17
C CYS A 99 10.90 10.16 12.79
N LEU A 100 11.77 9.37 12.15
CA LEU A 100 12.14 8.04 12.62
C LEU A 100 13.04 8.01 13.86
N ARG A 101 13.60 9.14 14.26
CA ARG A 101 14.62 9.18 15.31
C ARG A 101 14.03 9.19 16.73
N PHE A 102 12.72 9.46 16.89
CA PHE A 102 12.16 9.64 18.24
C PHE A 102 10.81 8.98 18.56
N PHE A 103 9.93 8.66 17.60
CA PHE A 103 8.69 7.94 17.92
C PHE A 103 8.24 6.98 16.80
N SER A 104 7.92 5.76 17.20
CA SER A 104 7.23 4.75 16.39
C SER A 104 5.91 5.27 15.81
N PHE A 105 5.54 4.76 14.63
CA PHE A 105 4.22 4.90 13.99
C PHE A 105 3.75 6.33 13.68
N LYS A 106 4.07 6.82 12.47
CA LYS A 106 3.23 7.83 11.83
C LYS A 106 2.53 7.18 10.64
N ASP A 107 1.20 7.16 10.69
CA ASP A 107 0.37 6.81 9.54
C ASP A 107 0.80 7.67 8.34
N TYR A 108 0.99 7.02 7.19
CA TYR A 108 1.50 7.65 5.98
C TYR A 108 0.50 8.72 5.55
N SER A 109 0.84 9.98 5.83
CA SER A 109 -0.06 11.09 5.61
C SER A 109 -0.29 11.27 4.12
N HIS A 110 -1.54 11.33 3.71
CA HIS A 110 -1.96 11.67 2.37
C HIS A 110 -1.76 13.18 2.09
N GLY A 111 -0.51 13.62 2.04
CA GLY A 111 -0.16 15.02 1.76
C GLY A 111 -0.54 15.46 0.34
N PRO A 112 -0.31 16.73 -0.02
CA PRO A 112 -0.73 17.29 -1.31
C PRO A 112 -0.27 16.47 -2.52
N LYS A 113 0.95 15.91 -2.51
CA LYS A 113 1.47 15.07 -3.60
C LYS A 113 0.68 13.76 -3.75
N PHE A 114 0.28 13.14 -2.64
CA PHE A 114 -0.61 11.98 -2.67
C PHE A 114 -1.95 12.36 -3.27
N MET A 115 -2.56 13.44 -2.79
CA MET A 115 -3.88 13.89 -3.25
C MET A 115 -3.89 14.18 -4.76
N VAL A 116 -2.89 14.92 -5.25
CA VAL A 116 -2.75 15.21 -6.69
C VAL A 116 -2.61 13.92 -7.50
N MET A 117 -1.82 12.97 -7.02
CA MET A 117 -1.63 11.70 -7.73
C MET A 117 -2.91 10.84 -7.72
N ALA A 118 -3.57 10.73 -6.58
CA ALA A 118 -4.84 10.01 -6.45
C ALA A 118 -5.91 10.62 -7.36
N GLN A 119 -6.09 11.95 -7.32
CA GLN A 119 -7.02 12.66 -8.19
C GLN A 119 -6.72 12.42 -9.66
N LYS A 120 -5.46 12.55 -10.08
CA LYS A 120 -5.06 12.29 -11.47
C LYS A 120 -5.42 10.87 -11.91
N LEU A 121 -5.15 9.87 -11.08
CA LEU A 121 -5.44 8.48 -11.42
C LEU A 121 -6.96 8.21 -11.44
N ASN A 122 -7.72 8.83 -10.54
CA ASN A 122 -9.19 8.75 -10.56
C ASN A 122 -9.75 9.36 -11.85
N GLU A 123 -9.33 10.57 -12.21
CA GLU A 123 -9.78 11.27 -13.42
C GLU A 123 -9.39 10.54 -14.72
N GLN A 124 -8.15 10.03 -14.77
CA GLN A 124 -7.62 9.43 -15.99
C GLN A 124 -8.11 8.01 -16.24
N TYR A 125 -8.37 7.23 -15.17
CA TYR A 125 -8.63 5.80 -15.27
C TYR A 125 -9.96 5.35 -14.64
N GLY A 126 -10.76 6.28 -14.12
CA GLY A 126 -12.03 5.97 -13.47
C GLY A 126 -11.85 5.21 -12.15
N LEU A 127 -10.69 5.35 -11.49
CA LEU A 127 -10.46 4.77 -10.17
C LEU A 127 -11.20 5.56 -9.08
N ASN A 128 -11.35 4.95 -7.91
CA ASN A 128 -11.96 5.56 -6.73
C ASN A 128 -11.00 5.53 -5.54
N ILE A 129 -9.81 6.08 -5.72
CA ILE A 129 -8.79 6.14 -4.67
C ILE A 129 -9.19 7.23 -3.68
N THR A 130 -9.54 6.82 -2.47
CA THR A 130 -9.89 7.71 -1.36
C THR A 130 -8.82 7.72 -0.27
N MET A 131 -8.90 8.71 0.61
CA MET A 131 -8.03 8.89 1.77
C MET A 131 -8.42 7.93 2.91
N THR A 132 -9.74 7.74 3.04
CA THR A 132 -10.41 6.91 4.02
C THR A 132 -11.41 6.04 3.29
N TYR A 133 -11.50 4.78 3.68
CA TYR A 133 -12.53 3.87 3.21
C TYR A 133 -13.55 3.63 4.31
N ASP A 134 -14.82 3.70 3.95
CA ASP A 134 -15.86 3.11 4.78
C ASP A 134 -15.79 1.59 4.61
N VAL A 135 -15.50 0.89 5.70
CA VAL A 135 -15.39 -0.57 5.72
C VAL A 135 -16.71 -1.25 6.07
N SER A 136 -17.70 -0.49 6.53
CA SER A 136 -19.03 -0.99 6.90
C SER A 136 -19.74 -1.79 5.81
N PRO A 137 -19.65 -1.43 4.51
CA PRO A 137 -20.31 -2.19 3.46
C PRO A 137 -19.52 -3.42 2.99
N LEU A 138 -18.27 -3.61 3.45
CA LEU A 138 -17.42 -4.68 2.94
C LEU A 138 -17.79 -6.02 3.59
N PRO A 139 -18.05 -7.08 2.80
CA PRO A 139 -18.30 -8.39 3.36
C PRO A 139 -17.04 -8.96 4.00
N LEU A 140 -17.21 -9.79 5.02
CA LEU A 140 -16.10 -10.46 5.68
C LEU A 140 -15.54 -11.57 4.80
N ALA A 141 -14.22 -11.78 4.87
CA ALA A 141 -13.59 -12.93 4.27
C ALA A 141 -14.16 -14.24 4.88
N PRO A 142 -14.32 -15.32 4.09
CA PRO A 142 -14.78 -16.61 4.61
C PRO A 142 -13.91 -17.15 5.77
N ASN A 143 -12.63 -16.79 5.78
CA ASN A 143 -11.66 -17.16 6.81
C ASN A 143 -11.16 -15.93 7.58
N ALA A 144 -11.99 -14.89 7.72
CA ALA A 144 -11.62 -13.67 8.43
C ALA A 144 -11.02 -14.02 9.81
N PRO A 145 -9.82 -13.51 10.15
CA PRO A 145 -9.20 -13.76 11.43
C PRO A 145 -10.13 -13.33 12.58
N ARG A 146 -10.20 -14.14 13.64
CA ARG A 146 -10.98 -13.81 14.85
C ARG A 146 -10.28 -12.76 15.71
#